data_AF-A0A7Y6FDQ5-F1
#
_entry.id   AF-A0A7Y6FDQ5-F1
#
_cell.length_a   1.000
_cell.length_b   1.000
_cell.length_c   1.000
_cell.angle_alpha   90.00
_cell.angle_beta   90.00
_cell.angle_gamma   90.00
#
_symmetry.space_group_name_H-M   'P 1'
#
loop_
_entity.id
_entity.type
_entity.pdbx_description
1 polymer ?
#
loop_
_entity_poly.entity_id
_entity_poly.type
_entity_poly.pdbx_seq_one_letter_code
_entity_poly.pdbx_strand_id
1 'polypeptide(L)'
;LDIETLTQLEDLLDGWPGSMIVISHDRFFIERTTDRVMALLGDRALRMLPRGIDEYLERRQRMEETATPSAAPAPARETSAAPAAPALSAQEARAAKKELQKVERQLDKISTRETALHKQIAENATDFEKVAKLDAELRELVTERDELEMRWLELAEDA
;
A
#
# COMPACT_ATOMS: atom_id res chain seq x y z
N LEU A 1 -4.56 -9.75 11.19
CA LEU A 1 -5.52 -9.82 12.32
C LEU A 1 -6.83 -10.36 11.77
N ASP A 2 -7.59 -11.15 12.54
CA ASP A 2 -8.97 -11.53 12.16
C ASP A 2 -9.83 -10.26 12.04
N ILE A 3 -10.60 -10.03 10.96
CA ILE A 3 -11.53 -8.88 10.77
C ILE A 3 -12.38 -8.60 12.01
N GLU A 4 -12.84 -9.61 12.77
CA GLU A 4 -13.60 -9.32 14.00
C GLU A 4 -12.72 -8.62 15.03
N THR A 5 -11.50 -9.11 15.24
CA THR A 5 -10.51 -8.46 16.10
C THR A 5 -10.05 -7.12 15.54
N LEU A 6 -10.02 -6.96 14.23
CA LEU A 6 -9.63 -5.73 13.55
C LEU A 6 -10.72 -4.67 13.69
N THR A 7 -12.00 -5.06 13.56
CA THR A 7 -13.16 -4.18 13.77
C THR A 7 -13.26 -3.77 15.25
N GLN A 8 -13.07 -4.70 16.18
CA GLN A 8 -13.03 -4.37 17.61
C GLN A 8 -11.84 -3.47 17.95
N LEU A 9 -10.70 -3.67 17.30
CA LEU A 9 -9.54 -2.79 17.43
C LEU A 9 -9.87 -1.42 16.86
N GLU A 10 -10.44 -1.32 15.66
CA GLU A 10 -10.89 -0.06 15.04
C GLU A 10 -11.86 0.70 15.95
N ASP A 11 -12.91 0.05 16.45
CA ASP A 11 -13.90 0.67 17.35
C ASP A 11 -13.24 1.16 18.66
N LEU A 12 -12.27 0.41 19.19
CA LEU A 12 -11.52 0.79 20.37
C LEU A 12 -10.58 1.97 20.12
N LEU A 13 -10.00 2.03 18.92
CA LEU A 13 -9.10 3.11 18.50
C LEU A 13 -9.87 4.40 18.19
N ASP A 14 -11.06 4.31 17.58
CA ASP A 14 -11.96 5.45 17.34
C ASP A 14 -12.40 6.13 18.65
N GLY A 15 -12.59 5.33 19.72
CA GLY A 15 -12.95 5.80 21.05
C GLY A 15 -11.77 6.24 21.92
N TRP A 16 -10.53 6.16 21.44
CA TRP A 16 -9.33 6.34 22.28
C TRP A 16 -9.17 7.82 22.72
N PRO A 17 -9.23 8.14 24.02
CA PRO A 17 -9.23 9.53 24.48
C PRO A 17 -7.82 10.17 24.57
N GLY A 18 -6.91 9.78 23.68
CA GLY A 18 -5.50 10.20 23.71
C GLY A 18 -4.85 10.26 22.33
N SER A 19 -3.55 10.59 22.30
CA SER A 19 -2.77 10.53 21.06
C SER A 19 -2.08 9.18 20.93
N MET A 20 -2.12 8.61 19.73
CA MET A 20 -1.44 7.36 19.39
C MET A 20 -0.57 7.57 18.15
N ILE A 21 0.53 6.81 18.06
CA ILE A 21 1.35 6.69 16.86
C ILE A 21 1.22 5.27 16.36
N VAL A 22 0.79 5.11 15.11
CA VAL A 22 0.60 3.82 14.45
C VAL A 22 1.66 3.67 13.37
N ILE A 23 2.32 2.51 13.35
CA ILE A 23 3.18 2.08 12.26
C ILE A 23 2.58 0.78 11.74
N SER A 24 2.10 0.81 10.50
CA SER A 24 1.52 -0.35 9.83
C SER A 24 1.96 -0.37 8.37
N HIS A 25 1.84 -1.54 7.76
CA HIS A 25 1.99 -1.73 6.33
C HIS A 25 0.62 -1.78 5.62
N ASP A 26 -0.46 -1.93 6.39
CA ASP A 26 -1.83 -1.92 5.90
C ASP A 26 -2.28 -0.46 5.68
N ARG A 27 -2.42 -0.10 4.40
CA ARG A 27 -2.87 1.22 3.97
C ARG A 27 -4.29 1.52 4.48
N PHE A 28 -5.21 0.56 4.32
CA PHE A 28 -6.62 0.77 4.68
C PHE A 28 -6.77 0.98 6.18
N PHE A 29 -6.03 0.22 6.97
CA PHE A 29 -5.97 0.40 8.42
C PHE A 29 -5.46 1.80 8.80
N ILE A 30 -4.35 2.26 8.19
CA ILE A 30 -3.81 3.60 8.48
C ILE A 30 -4.81 4.69 8.08
N GLU A 31 -5.38 4.59 6.88
CA GLU A 31 -6.33 5.60 6.37
C GLU A 31 -7.63 5.62 7.16
N ARG A 32 -8.02 4.50 7.77
CA ARG A 32 -9.23 4.39 8.59
C ARG A 32 -9.02 4.85 10.03
N THR A 33 -7.92 4.48 10.66
CA THR A 33 -7.72 4.65 12.12
C THR A 33 -6.89 5.88 12.49
N THR A 34 -6.35 6.62 11.53
CA THR A 34 -5.50 7.79 11.80
C THR A 34 -6.04 9.07 11.17
N ASP A 35 -6.06 10.15 11.93
CA ASP A 35 -6.47 11.48 11.43
C ASP A 35 -5.37 12.16 10.59
N ARG A 36 -4.11 11.75 10.79
CA ARG A 36 -2.92 12.40 10.22
C ARG A 36 -1.88 11.38 9.85
N VAL A 37 -1.52 11.36 8.57
CA VAL A 37 -0.41 10.55 8.06
C VAL A 37 0.85 11.41 8.01
N MET A 38 1.96 10.87 8.52
CA MET A 38 3.28 11.47 8.41
C MET A 38 4.25 10.48 7.78
N ALA A 39 5.10 10.97 6.89
CA ALA A 39 6.05 10.14 6.17
C ALA A 39 7.46 10.70 6.19
N LEU A 40 8.43 9.78 6.11
CA LEU A 40 9.84 10.06 5.85
C LEU A 40 10.08 9.83 4.36
N LEU A 41 10.49 10.88 3.64
CA LEU A 41 10.70 10.81 2.19
C LEU A 41 12.17 10.57 1.81
N GLY A 42 12.94 9.92 2.70
CA GLY A 42 14.37 9.65 2.51
C GLY A 42 15.31 10.82 2.79
N ASP A 43 14.79 12.04 2.98
CA ASP A 43 15.55 13.24 3.35
C ASP A 43 15.75 13.42 4.87
N ARG A 44 15.43 12.38 5.65
CA ARG A 44 15.45 12.37 7.12
C ARG A 44 14.54 13.45 7.75
N ALA A 45 13.62 14.03 6.98
CA ALA A 45 12.63 14.96 7.47
C ALA A 45 11.25 14.31 7.51
N LEU A 46 10.56 14.46 8.64
CA LEU A 46 9.19 14.00 8.78
C LEU A 46 8.25 15.06 8.22
N ARG A 47 7.37 14.67 7.29
CA ARG A 47 6.40 15.58 6.67
C ARG A 47 4.99 15.06 6.87
N MET A 48 4.09 15.96 7.22
CA MET A 48 2.66 15.67 7.25
C MET A 48 2.13 15.57 5.82
N LEU A 49 1.21 14.63 5.61
CA LEU A 49 0.55 14.34 4.34
C LEU A 49 -0.97 14.51 4.53
N PRO A 50 -1.52 15.71 4.28
CA PRO A 50 -2.95 15.98 4.40
C PRO A 50 -3.85 15.06 3.57
N ARG A 51 -3.32 14.50 2.47
CA ARG A 51 -4.04 13.55 1.59
C ARG A 51 -3.70 12.08 1.87
N GLY A 52 -3.04 11.78 2.99
CA GLY A 52 -2.77 10.39 3.38
C GLY A 52 -1.70 9.70 2.53
N ILE A 53 -1.89 8.39 2.33
CA ILE A 53 -0.91 7.52 1.65
C ILE A 53 -0.84 7.82 0.15
N ASP A 54 -1.93 8.25 -0.49
CA ASP A 54 -1.90 8.63 -1.91
C ASP A 54 -0.91 9.78 -2.18
N GLU A 55 -0.86 10.78 -1.30
CA GLU A 55 0.12 11.87 -1.43
C GLU A 55 1.54 11.45 -1.12
N TYR A 56 1.74 10.46 -0.24
CA TYR A 56 3.07 9.86 -0.03
C TYR A 56 3.62 9.33 -1.36
N LEU A 57 2.82 8.54 -2.08
CA LEU A 57 3.20 7.91 -3.34
C LEU A 57 3.48 8.97 -4.43
N GLU A 58 2.61 9.97 -4.58
CA GLU A 58 2.82 11.07 -5.53
C GLU A 58 4.10 11.89 -5.26
N ARG A 59 4.41 12.14 -3.98
CA ARG A 59 5.61 12.91 -3.60
C ARG A 59 6.87 12.08 -3.78
N ARG A 60 6.83 10.78 -3.48
CA ARG A 60 7.95 9.85 -3.72
C ARG A 60 8.28 9.76 -5.21
N GLN A 61 7.27 9.57 -6.06
CA GLN A 61 7.43 9.54 -7.52
C GLN A 61 8.07 10.84 -8.05
N ARG A 62 7.58 12.01 -7.61
CA ARG A 62 8.20 13.31 -7.96
C ARG A 62 9.62 13.47 -7.47
N MET A 63 9.97 12.92 -6.30
CA MET A 63 11.33 12.99 -5.77
C MET A 63 12.30 12.13 -6.57
N GLU A 64 11.85 10.99 -7.10
CA GLU A 64 12.64 10.17 -8.03
C GLU A 64 12.80 10.85 -9.40
N GLU A 65 11.74 11.48 -9.91
CA GLU A 65 11.82 12.28 -11.14
C GLU A 65 12.80 13.47 -10.99
N THR A 66 12.78 14.17 -9.85
CA THR A 66 13.60 15.39 -9.61
C THR A 66 15.01 15.10 -9.08
N ALA A 67 15.28 13.93 -8.52
CA ALA A 67 16.63 13.46 -8.20
C ALA A 67 17.45 13.17 -9.47
N THR A 68 16.80 13.11 -10.63
CA THR A 68 17.46 13.19 -11.94
C THR A 68 17.89 14.63 -12.18
N PRO A 69 19.20 14.95 -12.29
CA PRO A 69 19.63 16.34 -12.40
C PRO A 69 19.16 16.93 -13.73
N SER A 70 18.10 17.74 -13.67
CA SER A 70 17.74 18.65 -14.74
C SER A 70 18.79 19.77 -14.78
N ALA A 71 19.82 19.59 -15.59
CA ALA A 71 20.78 20.63 -15.89
C ALA A 71 20.05 21.78 -16.61
N ALA A 72 19.96 22.92 -15.94
CA ALA A 72 19.51 24.17 -16.53
C ALA A 72 20.37 24.54 -17.76
N PRO A 73 19.80 25.20 -18.79
CA PRO A 73 20.50 25.43 -20.04
C PRO A 73 21.49 26.58 -19.91
N ALA A 74 22.78 26.29 -20.04
CA ALA A 74 23.80 27.24 -20.49
C ALA A 74 23.98 27.09 -22.01
N PRO A 75 24.15 28.17 -22.79
CA PRO A 75 24.06 28.10 -24.24
C PRO A 75 25.34 27.58 -24.89
N ALA A 76 25.13 26.83 -25.98
CA ALA A 76 26.04 26.57 -27.10
C ALA A 76 27.32 25.75 -26.85
N ARG A 77 27.26 24.45 -27.18
CA ARG A 77 28.13 23.88 -28.24
C ARG A 77 27.68 22.48 -28.66
N GLU A 78 27.67 22.31 -29.98
CA GLU A 78 27.37 21.07 -30.70
C GLU A 78 28.40 19.97 -30.41
N THR A 79 27.96 18.72 -30.68
CA THR A 79 28.75 17.49 -30.89
C THR A 79 29.05 16.64 -29.65
N SER A 80 28.18 15.67 -29.37
CA SER A 80 28.49 14.22 -29.46
C SER A 80 27.40 13.41 -28.76
N ALA A 81 26.80 12.48 -29.50
CA ALA A 81 25.83 11.53 -28.99
C ALA A 81 26.52 10.40 -28.21
N ALA A 82 26.09 10.13 -26.97
CA ALA A 82 26.00 8.82 -26.29
C ALA A 82 25.53 9.01 -24.82
N PRO A 83 25.03 7.97 -24.14
CA PRO A 83 23.73 7.32 -24.32
C PRO A 83 22.77 7.63 -23.15
N ALA A 84 21.47 7.60 -23.40
CA ALA A 84 20.45 7.67 -22.36
C ALA A 84 20.45 6.36 -21.53
N ALA A 85 20.55 6.48 -20.20
CA ALA A 85 20.06 5.45 -19.30
C ALA A 85 18.52 5.55 -19.25
N PRO A 86 17.81 4.42 -19.06
CA PRO A 86 16.46 4.29 -19.56
C PRO A 86 15.50 5.09 -18.68
N ALA A 87 14.85 6.09 -19.25
CA ALA A 87 13.45 6.28 -18.87
C ALA A 87 12.79 4.93 -19.14
N LEU A 88 12.09 4.36 -18.15
CA LEU A 88 11.20 3.22 -18.40
C LEU A 88 10.48 3.55 -19.70
N SER A 89 10.72 2.72 -20.71
CA SER A 89 10.12 2.92 -22.01
C SER A 89 8.62 3.10 -21.79
N ALA A 90 7.94 3.88 -22.64
CA ALA A 90 6.50 4.06 -22.50
C ALA A 90 5.73 2.72 -22.45
N GLN A 91 6.37 1.62 -22.86
CA GLN A 91 5.91 0.25 -22.71
C GLN A 91 6.11 -0.33 -21.31
N GLU A 92 7.26 -0.11 -20.66
CA GLU A 92 7.54 -0.54 -19.28
C GLU A 92 6.68 0.19 -18.25
N ALA A 93 6.50 1.52 -18.36
CA ALA A 93 5.58 2.26 -17.48
C ALA A 93 4.12 1.80 -17.62
N ARG A 94 3.70 1.44 -18.85
CA ARG A 94 2.37 0.84 -19.08
C ARG A 94 2.26 -0.57 -18.50
N ALA A 95 3.36 -1.34 -18.50
CA ALA A 95 3.40 -2.68 -17.92
C ALA A 95 3.32 -2.62 -16.39
N ALA A 96 4.10 -1.75 -15.74
CA ALA A 96 4.07 -1.52 -14.30
C ALA A 96 2.66 -1.12 -13.83
N LYS A 97 2.04 -0.14 -14.50
CA LYS A 97 0.65 0.27 -14.22
C LYS A 97 -0.37 -0.87 -14.36
N LYS A 98 -0.18 -1.76 -15.34
CA LYS A 98 -1.07 -2.90 -15.56
C LYS A 98 -0.91 -3.96 -14.47
N GLU A 99 0.32 -4.23 -14.02
CA GLU A 99 0.58 -5.14 -12.91
C GLU A 99 0.05 -4.55 -11.59
N LEU A 100 0.19 -3.25 -11.35
CA LEU A 100 -0.38 -2.57 -10.19
C LEU A 100 -1.92 -2.71 -10.16
N GLN A 101 -2.61 -2.44 -11.29
CA GLN A 101 -4.06 -2.67 -11.41
C GLN A 101 -4.47 -4.13 -11.22
N LYS A 102 -3.60 -5.08 -11.58
CA LYS A 102 -3.87 -6.51 -11.38
C LYS A 102 -3.78 -6.86 -9.90
N VAL A 103 -2.76 -6.36 -9.20
CA VAL A 103 -2.59 -6.55 -7.75
C VAL A 103 -3.75 -5.90 -6.99
N GLU A 104 -4.17 -4.69 -7.33
CA GLU A 104 -5.36 -4.05 -6.76
C GLU A 104 -6.61 -4.94 -6.87
N ARG A 105 -6.87 -5.48 -8.07
CA ARG A 105 -8.01 -6.40 -8.27
C ARG A 105 -7.87 -7.71 -7.51
N GLN A 106 -6.65 -8.16 -7.21
CA GLN A 106 -6.43 -9.34 -6.37
C GLN A 106 -6.73 -9.02 -4.92
N LEU A 107 -6.27 -7.87 -4.42
CA LEU A 107 -6.57 -7.36 -3.07
C LEU A 107 -8.08 -7.19 -2.86
N ASP A 108 -8.82 -6.62 -3.83
CA ASP A 108 -10.28 -6.49 -3.75
C ASP A 108 -10.99 -7.86 -3.62
N LYS A 109 -10.53 -8.87 -4.36
CA LYS A 109 -11.09 -10.22 -4.30
C LYS A 109 -10.81 -10.90 -2.97
N ILE A 110 -9.58 -10.73 -2.47
CA ILE A 110 -9.15 -11.23 -1.18
C ILE A 110 -10.01 -10.60 -0.08
N SER A 111 -10.17 -9.27 -0.06
CA SER A 111 -11.04 -8.57 0.88
C SER A 111 -12.49 -9.09 0.85
N THR A 112 -13.05 -9.31 -0.34
CA THR A 112 -14.40 -9.87 -0.50
C THR A 112 -14.49 -11.29 0.07
N ARG A 113 -13.46 -12.11 -0.16
CA ARG A 113 -13.39 -13.51 0.30
C ARG A 113 -13.15 -13.58 1.81
N GLU A 114 -12.34 -12.69 2.37
CA GLU A 114 -12.13 -12.49 3.81
C GLU A 114 -13.49 -12.21 4.46
N THR A 115 -14.21 -11.17 4.00
CA THR A 115 -15.56 -10.85 4.51
C THR A 115 -16.51 -12.05 4.47
N ALA A 116 -16.49 -12.84 3.38
CA ALA A 116 -17.32 -14.03 3.25
C ALA A 116 -16.91 -15.15 4.23
N LEU A 117 -15.61 -15.38 4.44
CA LEU A 117 -15.11 -16.37 5.40
C LEU A 117 -15.51 -16.00 6.84
N HIS A 118 -15.38 -14.73 7.22
CA HIS A 118 -15.78 -14.28 8.55
C HIS A 118 -17.26 -14.49 8.81
N LYS A 119 -18.10 -14.20 7.80
CA LYS A 119 -19.52 -14.51 7.87
C LYS A 119 -19.76 -16.01 8.08
N GLN A 120 -19.03 -16.87 7.37
CA GLN A 120 -19.15 -18.32 7.56
C GLN A 120 -18.67 -18.77 8.95
N ILE A 121 -17.61 -18.18 9.48
CA ILE A 121 -17.13 -18.46 10.85
C ILE A 121 -18.23 -18.10 11.86
N ALA A 122 -18.81 -16.91 11.74
CA ALA A 122 -19.89 -16.45 12.61
C ALA A 122 -21.15 -17.34 12.51
N GLU A 123 -21.55 -17.74 11.29
CA GLU A 123 -22.71 -18.62 11.07
C GLU A 123 -22.50 -20.04 11.61
N ASN A 124 -21.26 -20.50 11.69
CA ASN A 124 -20.91 -21.84 12.15
C ASN A 124 -20.25 -21.85 13.54
N ALA A 125 -20.42 -20.79 14.34
CA ALA A 125 -19.69 -20.58 15.60
C ALA A 125 -19.77 -21.75 16.61
N THR A 126 -20.81 -22.59 16.53
CA THR A 126 -21.00 -23.76 17.40
C THR A 126 -20.32 -25.04 16.91
N ASP A 127 -19.84 -25.06 15.66
CA ASP A 127 -19.13 -26.20 15.06
C ASP A 127 -17.62 -25.93 15.11
N PHE A 128 -16.98 -26.38 16.18
CA PHE A 128 -15.56 -26.14 16.44
C PHE A 128 -14.63 -26.69 15.34
N GLU A 129 -14.95 -27.83 14.72
CA GLU A 129 -14.11 -28.40 13.65
C GLU A 129 -14.21 -27.58 12.38
N LYS A 130 -15.41 -27.11 12.04
CA LYS A 130 -15.64 -26.29 10.85
C LYS A 130 -15.05 -24.89 11.03
N VAL A 131 -15.21 -24.29 12.21
CA VAL A 131 -14.60 -22.99 12.55
C VAL A 131 -13.08 -23.08 12.47
N ALA A 132 -12.46 -24.14 13.02
CA ALA A 132 -11.01 -24.30 12.94
C ALA A 132 -10.48 -24.40 11.50
N LYS A 133 -11.22 -25.05 10.59
CA LYS A 133 -10.87 -25.12 9.16
C LYS A 133 -10.99 -23.75 8.48
N LEU A 134 -12.10 -23.06 8.72
CA LEU A 134 -12.33 -21.72 8.16
C LEU A 134 -11.30 -20.70 8.68
N ASP A 135 -10.92 -20.78 9.95
CA ASP A 135 -9.88 -19.93 10.52
C ASP A 135 -8.50 -20.22 9.91
N ALA A 136 -8.19 -21.49 9.60
CA ALA A 136 -6.96 -21.82 8.90
C ALA A 136 -6.93 -21.23 7.47
N GLU A 137 -8.03 -21.37 6.72
CA GLU A 137 -8.16 -20.76 5.39
C GLU A 137 -8.07 -19.22 5.46
N LEU A 138 -8.64 -18.61 6.50
CA LEU A 138 -8.56 -17.18 6.73
C LEU A 138 -7.12 -16.72 6.93
N ARG A 139 -6.33 -17.43 7.75
CA ARG A 139 -4.93 -17.08 8.00
C ARG A 139 -4.06 -17.18 6.75
N GLU A 140 -4.31 -18.18 5.90
CA GLU A 140 -3.64 -18.29 4.60
C GLU A 140 -3.98 -17.09 3.72
N LEU A 141 -5.25 -16.69 3.68
CA LEU A 141 -5.72 -15.56 2.89
C LEU A 141 -5.17 -14.21 3.39
N VAL A 142 -5.05 -14.02 4.71
CA VAL A 142 -4.39 -12.86 5.30
C VAL A 142 -2.91 -12.81 4.92
N THR A 143 -2.22 -13.96 4.90
CA THR A 143 -0.82 -14.01 4.46
C THR A 143 -0.68 -13.63 2.98
N GLU A 144 -1.56 -14.15 2.11
CA GLU A 144 -1.59 -13.81 0.68
C GLU A 144 -1.87 -12.31 0.47
N ARG A 145 -2.78 -11.73 1.27
CA ARG A 145 -3.07 -10.30 1.26
C ARG A 145 -1.81 -9.49 1.58
N ASP A 146 -1.14 -9.81 2.68
CA ASP A 146 0.03 -9.08 3.15
C ASP A 146 1.17 -9.14 2.11
N GLU A 147 1.37 -10.28 1.44
CA GLU A 147 2.33 -10.42 0.34
C GLU A 147 1.96 -9.56 -0.89
N LEU A 148 0.68 -9.51 -1.24
CA LEU A 148 0.19 -8.70 -2.36
C LEU A 148 0.26 -7.21 -2.05
N GLU A 149 0.05 -6.79 -0.80
CA GLU A 149 0.21 -5.40 -0.36
C GLU A 149 1.67 -4.97 -0.43
N MET A 150 2.59 -5.80 0.05
CA MET A 150 4.03 -5.56 -0.10
C MET A 150 4.42 -5.40 -1.58
N ARG A 151 3.93 -6.31 -2.42
CA ARG A 151 4.15 -6.24 -3.86
C ARG A 151 3.52 -5.00 -4.49
N TRP A 152 2.35 -4.56 -4.01
CA TRP A 152 1.70 -3.35 -4.49
C TRP A 152 2.56 -2.12 -4.15
N LEU A 153 3.10 -2.06 -2.94
CA LEU A 153 4.00 -0.99 -2.53
C LEU A 153 5.27 -0.97 -3.40
N GLU A 154 5.91 -2.11 -3.61
CA GLU A 154 7.09 -2.22 -4.50
C GLU A 154 6.75 -1.78 -5.94
N LEU A 155 5.64 -2.27 -6.50
CA LEU A 155 5.20 -1.88 -7.84
C LEU A 155 4.82 -0.40 -7.93
N ALA A 156 4.35 0.20 -6.84
CA ALA A 156 4.06 1.63 -6.77
C ALA A 156 5.34 2.47 -6.65
N GLU A 157 6.47 1.89 -6.21
CA GLU A 157 7.79 2.52 -6.30
C GLU A 157 8.33 2.46 -7.74
N ASP A 158 8.11 1.36 -8.46
CA ASP A 158 8.64 1.17 -9.82
C ASP A 158 7.79 1.80 -10.94
N ALA A 159 6.58 2.27 -10.66
CA ALA A 159 5.59 2.75 -11.66
C ALA A 159 5.57 4.26 -11.89
#